data_AF-A0A7M4ADV6-F1
#
_entry.id   AF-A0A7M4ADV6-F1
#
_cell.length_a   1.000
_cell.length_b   1.000
_cell.length_c   1.000
_cell.angle_alpha   90.00
_cell.angle_beta   90.00
_cell.angle_gamma   90.00
#
_symmetry.space_group_name_H-M   'P 1'
#
loop_
_entity.id
_entity.type
_entity.pdbx_description
1 polymer ?
#
loop_
_entity_poly.entity_id
_entity_poly.type
_entity_poly.pdbx_seq_one_letter_code
_entity_poly.pdbx_strand_id
1 'polypeptide(L)'
;MGIFLQMVNVLRDIQEDRERGRLYLPTGELEMFGIQPQEIENTNLANSKKWKRFMKHYISRTRTHKNNALNLIPLIENDSRRNPQMMCAVYSSILSEAEKRNGDILSKRLQLGFMKKIGFALSALGLWSLSKE
;
A
#
# COMPACT_ATOMS: atom_id res chain seq x y z
N MET A 1 11.51 -5.62 5.24
CA MET A 1 10.91 -4.26 5.26
C MET A 1 10.72 -3.69 3.86
N GLY A 2 11.79 -3.53 3.06
CA GLY A 2 11.73 -2.82 1.77
C GLY A 2 10.66 -3.28 0.78
N ILE A 3 10.48 -4.59 0.59
CA ILE A 3 9.48 -5.13 -0.35
C ILE A 3 8.06 -4.66 -0.01
N PHE A 4 7.67 -4.72 1.28
CA PHE A 4 6.36 -4.26 1.73
C PHE A 4 6.14 -2.78 1.40
N LEU A 5 7.12 -1.94 1.72
CA LEU A 5 7.05 -0.51 1.46
C LEU A 5 6.91 -0.22 -0.04
N GLN A 6 7.70 -0.89 -0.87
CA GLN A 6 7.63 -0.73 -2.33
C GLN A 6 6.29 -1.18 -2.90
N MET A 7 5.75 -2.31 -2.48
CA MET A 7 4.45 -2.79 -2.95
C MET A 7 3.33 -1.78 -2.65
N VAL A 8 3.36 -1.14 -1.49
CA VAL A 8 2.40 -0.09 -1.11
C VAL A 8 2.65 1.22 -1.86
N ASN A 9 3.90 1.58 -2.17
CA ASN A 9 4.19 2.72 -3.04
C ASN A 9 3.54 2.55 -4.42
N VAL A 10 3.67 1.37 -5.02
CA VAL A 10 3.01 1.05 -6.30
C VAL A 10 1.49 1.27 -6.22
N LEU A 11 0.85 0.87 -5.11
CA LEU A 11 -0.58 1.11 -4.91
C LEU A 11 -0.92 2.60 -4.79
N ARG A 12 -0.09 3.34 -4.06
CA ARG A 12 -0.31 4.77 -3.72
C ARG A 12 -0.15 5.67 -4.94
N ASP A 13 0.87 5.37 -5.76
CA ASP A 13 1.37 6.27 -6.79
C ASP A 13 0.93 5.88 -8.21
N ILE A 14 0.20 4.78 -8.38
CA ILE A 14 -0.25 4.25 -9.68
C ILE A 14 -0.86 5.30 -10.63
N GLN A 15 -1.61 6.27 -10.12
CA GLN A 15 -2.20 7.33 -10.94
C GLN A 15 -1.14 8.28 -11.49
N GLU A 16 -0.21 8.71 -10.64
CA GLU A 16 0.89 9.61 -11.02
C GLU A 16 1.89 8.90 -11.94
N ASP A 17 2.15 7.62 -11.68
CA ASP A 17 3.00 6.78 -12.53
C ASP A 17 2.38 6.62 -13.91
N ARG A 18 1.08 6.35 -13.98
CA ARG A 18 0.32 6.23 -15.24
C ARG A 18 0.33 7.53 -16.04
N GLU A 19 0.10 8.68 -15.39
CA GLU A 19 0.21 10.00 -16.03
C GLU A 19 1.60 10.27 -16.64
N ARG A 20 2.64 9.61 -16.12
CA ARG A 20 4.01 9.66 -16.64
C ARG A 20 4.34 8.50 -17.59
N GLY A 21 3.35 7.69 -17.99
CA GLY A 21 3.53 6.54 -18.87
C GLY A 21 4.31 5.38 -18.22
N ARG A 22 4.23 5.22 -16.90
CA ARG A 22 4.94 4.19 -16.12
C ARG A 22 3.94 3.21 -15.51
N LEU A 23 4.29 1.92 -15.54
CA LEU A 23 3.53 0.85 -14.91
C LEU A 23 4.45 -0.01 -14.05
N TYR A 24 4.25 0.02 -12.73
CA TYR A 24 5.03 -0.76 -11.77
C TYR A 24 4.29 -1.98 -11.19
N LEU A 25 3.03 -2.21 -11.60
CA LEU A 25 2.33 -3.44 -11.27
C LEU A 25 3.00 -4.63 -11.99
N PRO A 26 3.05 -5.81 -11.35
CA PRO A 26 3.66 -7.00 -11.95
C PRO A 26 2.87 -7.44 -13.18
N THR A 27 3.43 -7.22 -14.37
CA THR A 27 2.77 -7.48 -15.67
C THR A 27 2.42 -8.95 -15.86
N GLY A 28 3.31 -9.88 -15.47
CA GLY A 28 3.01 -11.30 -15.53
C GLY A 28 1.81 -11.70 -14.67
N GLU A 29 1.58 -11.04 -13.53
CA GLU A 29 0.38 -11.28 -12.73
C GLU A 29 -0.85 -10.64 -13.36
N LEU A 30 -0.73 -9.42 -13.90
CA LEU A 30 -1.83 -8.78 -14.64
C LEU A 30 -2.34 -9.71 -15.76
N GLU A 31 -1.43 -10.30 -16.53
CA GLU A 31 -1.73 -11.28 -17.58
C GLU A 31 -2.44 -12.52 -17.04
N MET A 32 -2.00 -13.08 -15.91
CA MET A 32 -2.68 -14.22 -15.25
C MET A 32 -4.15 -13.91 -14.87
N PHE A 33 -4.48 -12.64 -14.63
CA PHE A 33 -5.84 -12.19 -14.37
C PHE A 33 -6.57 -11.68 -15.63
N GLY A 34 -5.94 -11.76 -16.81
CA GLY A 34 -6.51 -11.32 -18.09
C GLY A 34 -6.61 -9.80 -18.21
N ILE A 35 -5.67 -9.07 -17.59
CA ILE A 35 -5.58 -7.61 -17.65
C ILE A 35 -4.39 -7.25 -18.53
N GLN A 36 -4.65 -6.55 -19.63
CA GLN A 36 -3.60 -6.00 -20.46
C GLN A 36 -3.08 -4.68 -19.86
N PRO A 37 -1.77 -4.37 -19.96
CA PRO A 37 -1.19 -3.14 -19.43
C PRO A 37 -1.93 -1.85 -19.84
N GLN A 38 -2.41 -1.79 -21.08
CA GLN A 38 -3.11 -0.63 -21.63
C GLN A 38 -4.49 -0.42 -20.99
N GLU A 39 -5.10 -1.45 -20.41
CA GLU A 39 -6.40 -1.33 -19.73
C GLU A 39 -6.30 -0.52 -18.43
N ILE A 40 -5.10 -0.41 -17.84
CA ILE A 40 -4.83 0.40 -16.64
C ILE A 40 -5.14 1.88 -16.90
N GLU A 41 -5.11 2.32 -18.16
CA GLU A 41 -5.49 3.68 -18.56
C GLU A 41 -6.98 3.99 -18.36
N ASN A 42 -7.82 2.96 -18.32
CA ASN A 42 -9.25 3.13 -18.13
C ASN A 42 -9.60 2.97 -16.65
N THR A 43 -9.97 4.06 -15.99
CA THR A 43 -10.38 4.05 -14.58
C THR A 43 -11.57 3.12 -14.30
N ASN A 44 -12.43 2.88 -15.28
CA ASN A 44 -13.55 1.92 -15.16
C ASN A 44 -13.08 0.48 -14.95
N LEU A 45 -11.82 0.15 -15.26
CA LEU A 45 -11.24 -1.16 -14.96
C LEU A 45 -11.38 -1.51 -13.48
N ALA A 46 -11.33 -0.51 -12.58
CA ALA A 46 -11.49 -0.68 -11.13
C ALA A 46 -12.77 -1.42 -10.73
N ASN A 47 -13.84 -1.26 -11.53
CA ASN A 47 -15.13 -1.89 -11.27
C ASN A 47 -15.22 -3.34 -11.76
N SER A 48 -14.30 -3.76 -12.64
CA SER A 48 -14.30 -5.08 -13.26
C SER A 48 -14.00 -6.21 -12.26
N LYS A 49 -14.54 -7.41 -12.53
CA LYS A 49 -14.28 -8.60 -11.71
C LYS A 49 -12.80 -9.01 -11.77
N LYS A 50 -12.15 -8.88 -12.94
CA LYS A 50 -10.74 -9.24 -13.12
C LYS A 50 -9.82 -8.34 -12.29
N TRP A 51 -10.08 -7.04 -12.27
CA TRP A 51 -9.35 -6.10 -11.41
C TRP A 51 -9.50 -6.42 -9.93
N LYS A 52 -10.73 -6.61 -9.46
CA LYS A 52 -10.99 -6.93 -8.05
C LYS A 52 -10.29 -8.23 -7.62
N ARG A 53 -10.24 -9.24 -8.50
CA ARG A 53 -9.50 -10.50 -8.26
C ARG A 53 -7.98 -10.26 -8.19
N PHE A 54 -7.42 -9.52 -9.14
CA PHE A 54 -6.00 -9.14 -9.15
C PHE A 54 -5.65 -8.36 -7.88
N MET A 55 -6.43 -7.34 -7.53
CA MET A 55 -6.20 -6.52 -6.35
C MET A 55 -6.29 -7.33 -5.05
N LYS A 56 -7.25 -8.26 -4.94
CA LYS A 56 -7.31 -9.18 -3.79
C LYS A 56 -6.03 -10.02 -3.67
N HIS A 57 -5.51 -10.52 -4.80
CA HIS A 57 -4.24 -11.27 -4.83
C HIS A 57 -3.06 -10.39 -4.40
N TYR A 58 -2.89 -9.23 -5.03
CA TYR A 58 -1.79 -8.32 -4.77
C TYR A 58 -1.77 -7.81 -3.32
N ILE A 59 -2.93 -7.42 -2.79
CA ILE A 59 -3.09 -6.99 -1.38
C ILE A 59 -2.77 -8.14 -0.43
N SER A 60 -3.24 -9.36 -0.71
CA SER A 60 -2.93 -10.53 0.11
C SER A 60 -1.42 -10.78 0.21
N ARG A 61 -0.69 -10.67 -0.91
CA ARG A 61 0.77 -10.77 -0.91
C ARG A 61 1.44 -9.62 -0.17
N THR A 62 0.93 -8.41 -0.36
CA THR A 62 1.42 -7.23 0.37
C THR A 62 1.28 -7.43 1.88
N ARG A 63 0.19 -8.04 2.37
CA ARG A 63 0.01 -8.42 3.79
C ARG A 63 1.05 -9.42 4.27
N THR A 64 1.39 -10.44 3.46
CA THR A 64 2.46 -11.38 3.81
C THR A 64 3.78 -10.64 4.01
N HIS A 65 4.13 -9.74 3.10
CA HIS A 65 5.34 -8.92 3.23
C HIS A 65 5.28 -7.94 4.42
N LYS A 66 4.09 -7.41 4.75
CA LYS A 66 3.85 -6.61 5.96
C LYS A 66 4.18 -7.41 7.22
N ASN A 67 3.67 -8.63 7.33
CA ASN A 67 3.91 -9.48 8.50
C ASN A 67 5.39 -9.83 8.64
N ASN A 68 6.06 -10.16 7.52
CA ASN A 68 7.50 -10.37 7.51
C ASN A 68 8.26 -9.10 7.94
N ALA A 69 7.82 -7.93 7.48
CA ALA A 69 8.40 -6.65 7.88
C ALA A 69 8.25 -6.38 9.38
N LEU A 70 7.07 -6.65 9.95
CA LEU A 70 6.81 -6.50 11.39
C LEU A 70 7.66 -7.44 12.24
N ASN A 71 7.86 -8.68 11.79
CA ASN A 71 8.70 -9.66 12.49
C ASN A 71 10.19 -9.31 12.49
N LEU A 72 10.64 -8.46 11.55
CA LEU A 72 12.02 -7.97 11.51
C LEU A 72 12.28 -6.80 12.46
N ILE A 73 11.25 -6.05 12.83
CA ILE A 73 11.38 -4.84 13.68
C ILE A 73 12.05 -5.16 15.04
N PRO A 74 11.66 -6.21 15.77
CA PRO A 74 12.32 -6.57 17.03
C PRO A 74 13.81 -6.87 16.91
N LEU A 75 14.27 -7.26 15.71
CA LEU A 75 15.68 -7.58 15.44
C LEU A 75 16.55 -6.34 15.22
N ILE A 76 15.93 -5.16 15.09
CA ILE A 76 16.63 -3.88 14.97
C ILE A 76 17.02 -3.41 16.37
N GLU A 77 18.21 -2.81 16.51
CA GLU A 77 18.66 -2.17 17.74
C GLU A 77 17.60 -1.19 18.29
N ASN A 78 17.46 -1.16 19.61
CA ASN A 78 16.38 -0.42 20.28
C ASN A 78 16.31 1.05 19.85
N ASP A 79 17.46 1.72 19.76
CA ASP A 79 17.55 3.15 19.46
C ASP A 79 17.17 3.47 18.00
N SER A 80 17.35 2.50 17.09
CA SER A 80 17.03 2.63 15.66
C SER A 80 15.63 2.13 15.30
N ARG A 81 14.90 1.50 16.23
CA ARG A 81 13.66 0.77 15.94
C ARG A 81 12.45 1.68 15.65
N ARG A 82 12.43 2.88 16.23
CA ARG A 82 11.27 3.80 16.15
C ARG A 82 10.91 4.19 14.72
N ASN A 83 11.90 4.53 13.89
CA ASN A 83 11.66 4.98 12.51
C ASN A 83 11.05 3.85 11.64
N PRO A 84 11.62 2.63 11.58
CA PRO A 84 11.00 1.49 10.89
C PRO A 84 9.59 1.16 11.40
N GLN A 85 9.35 1.21 12.72
CA GLN A 85 8.02 1.01 13.30
C GLN A 85 7.01 2.01 12.77
N MET A 86 7.37 3.29 12.78
CA MET A 86 6.50 4.35 12.30
C MET A 86 6.20 4.20 10.81
N MET A 87 7.22 3.93 9.99
CA MET A 87 7.04 3.65 8.56
C MET A 87 6.09 2.47 8.35
N CYS A 88 6.28 1.37 9.08
CA CYS A 88 5.39 0.22 9.00
C CYS A 88 3.94 0.58 9.32
N ALA A 89 3.70 1.40 10.34
CA ALA A 89 2.36 1.82 10.74
C ALA A 89 1.68 2.71 9.68
N VAL A 90 2.42 3.67 9.12
CA VAL A 90 1.95 4.55 8.02
C VAL A 90 1.56 3.72 6.80
N TYR A 91 2.44 2.85 6.36
CA TYR A 91 2.22 2.03 5.17
C TYR A 91 1.13 0.98 5.38
N SER A 92 1.00 0.44 6.59
CA SER A 92 -0.12 -0.44 6.95
C SER A 92 -1.46 0.29 6.83
N SER A 93 -1.52 1.57 7.22
CA SER A 93 -2.72 2.37 7.08
C SER A 93 -3.11 2.64 5.63
N ILE A 94 -2.14 2.80 4.73
CA ILE A 94 -2.38 2.93 3.29
C ILE A 94 -2.92 1.63 2.71
N LEU A 95 -2.31 0.49 3.07
CA LEU A 95 -2.77 -0.82 2.63
C LEU A 95 -4.22 -1.10 3.08
N SER A 96 -4.56 -0.77 4.34
CA SER A 96 -5.93 -0.90 4.84
C SER A 96 -6.92 0.01 4.12
N GLU A 97 -6.50 1.20 3.65
CA GLU A 97 -7.36 2.05 2.83
C GLU A 97 -7.62 1.44 1.44
N ALA A 98 -6.59 0.85 0.82
CA ALA A 98 -6.74 0.12 -0.43
C ALA A 98 -7.72 -1.06 -0.30
N GLU A 99 -7.65 -1.78 0.82
CA GLU A 99 -8.58 -2.86 1.15
C GLU A 99 -10.02 -2.39 1.31
N LYS A 100 -10.25 -1.30 2.07
CA LYS A 100 -11.58 -0.72 2.26
C LYS A 100 -12.23 -0.29 0.96
N ARG A 101 -11.42 0.14 -0.02
CA ARG A 101 -11.86 0.50 -1.37
C ARG A 101 -12.00 -0.68 -2.31
N ASN A 102 -11.90 -1.93 -1.82
CA ASN A 102 -11.89 -3.14 -2.62
C ASN A 102 -10.84 -3.10 -3.76
N GLY A 103 -9.72 -2.43 -3.53
CA GLY A 103 -8.66 -2.25 -4.51
C GLY A 103 -8.94 -1.19 -5.57
N ASP A 104 -9.94 -0.32 -5.41
CA ASP A 104 -10.10 0.84 -6.29
C ASP A 104 -9.02 1.90 -5.99
N ILE A 105 -7.95 1.81 -6.76
CA ILE A 105 -6.80 2.72 -6.75
C ILE A 105 -6.63 3.46 -8.09
N LEU A 106 -7.47 3.15 -9.09
CA LEU A 106 -7.42 3.78 -10.41
C LEU A 106 -8.35 4.99 -10.48
N SER A 107 -9.53 4.91 -9.87
CA SER A 107 -10.55 5.97 -9.97
C SER A 107 -10.28 7.13 -9.02
N LYS A 108 -9.66 6.85 -7.86
CA LYS A 108 -9.37 7.84 -6.81
C LYS A 108 -8.04 7.55 -6.14
N ARG A 109 -7.22 8.58 -5.92
CA ARG A 109 -5.92 8.44 -5.24
C ARG A 109 -6.09 7.85 -3.84
N LEU A 110 -5.21 6.92 -3.47
CA LEU A 110 -5.06 6.50 -2.08
C LEU A 110 -4.45 7.64 -1.29
N GLN A 111 -5.29 8.31 -0.51
CA GLN A 111 -4.85 9.34 0.42
C GLN A 111 -5.11 8.86 1.84
N LEU A 112 -4.11 9.03 2.71
CA LEU A 112 -4.35 8.91 4.15
C LEU A 112 -5.34 10.01 4.55
N GLY A 113 -6.44 9.61 5.21
CA GLY A 113 -7.39 10.56 5.78
C GLY A 113 -6.69 11.54 6.74
N PHE A 114 -7.16 12.78 6.78
CA PHE A 114 -6.57 13.88 7.54
C PHE A 114 -6.29 13.54 9.02
N MET A 115 -7.21 12.83 9.67
CA MET A 115 -7.04 12.39 11.06
C MET A 115 -5.90 11.39 11.25
N LYS A 116 -5.68 10.49 10.28
CA LYS A 116 -4.52 9.57 10.32
C LYS A 116 -3.21 10.33 10.11
N LYS A 117 -3.19 11.33 9.23
CA LYS A 117 -2.02 12.22 9.07
C LYS A 117 -1.68 12.96 10.37
N ILE A 118 -2.67 13.47 11.09
CA ILE A 118 -2.49 14.11 12.40
C ILE A 118 -1.98 13.11 13.44
N GLY A 119 -2.59 11.92 13.54
CA GLY A 119 -2.14 10.87 14.46
C GLY A 119 -0.68 10.45 14.22
N PHE A 120 -0.27 10.35 12.95
CA PHE A 120 1.14 10.12 12.62
C PHE A 120 2.03 11.31 12.98
N ALA A 121 1.64 12.55 12.66
CA ALA A 121 2.41 13.74 13.03
C ALA A 121 2.61 13.84 14.54
N LEU A 122 1.57 13.57 15.35
CA LEU A 122 1.65 13.55 16.81
C LEU A 122 2.53 12.42 17.33
N SER A 123 2.50 11.25 16.69
CA SER A 123 3.38 10.12 17.07
C SER A 123 4.85 10.38 16.74
N ALA A 124 5.16 11.03 15.60
CA ALA A 124 6.52 11.46 15.27
C ALA A 124 7.08 12.45 16.30
N LEU A 125 6.21 13.31 16.85
CA LEU A 125 6.57 14.29 17.88
C LEU A 125 6.67 13.69 19.29
N GLY A 126 6.44 12.37 19.45
CA GLY A 126 6.46 11.70 20.76
C GLY A 126 5.27 12.06 21.66
N LEU A 127 4.27 12.77 21.13
CA LEU A 127 3.07 13.21 21.84
C LEU A 127 2.01 12.11 21.94
N TRP A 128 2.15 11.02 21.17
CA TRP A 128 1.21 9.89 21.17
C TRP A 128 1.92 8.56 20.86
N SER A 129 1.69 7.54 21.71
CA SER A 129 2.10 6.15 21.48
C SER A 129 1.14 5.43 20.52
N LEU A 130 1.60 5.05 19.32
CA LEU A 130 0.90 4.13 18.43
C LEU A 130 0.97 2.70 19.00
N SER A 131 0.31 2.44 20.11
CA SER A 131 0.12 1.11 20.67
C SER A 131 -1.37 0.81 20.79
N LYS A 132 -1.76 -0.33 20.18
CA LYS A 132 -3.06 -1.03 20.21
C LYS A 132 -4.12 -0.54 19.21
N GLU A 133 -4.32 -1.34 18.16
CA GLU A 133 -5.41 -2.32 18.09
C GLU A 133 -4.84 -3.65 17.56
#